data_AF-A0A3D2UR43-F1
#
_entry.id   AF-A0A3D2UR43-F1
#
_cell.length_a   1.000
_cell.length_b   1.000
_cell.length_c   1.000
_cell.angle_alpha   90.00
_cell.angle_beta   90.00
_cell.angle_gamma   90.00
#
_symmetry.space_group_name_H-M   'P 1'
#
loop_
_entity.id
_entity.type
_entity.pdbx_description
1 polymer ?
#
loop_
_entity_poly.entity_id
_entity_poly.type
_entity_poly.pdbx_seq_one_letter_code
_entity_poly.pdbx_strand_id
1 'polypeptide(L)'
;MQLAKGRDLLIVTQVETINAFLPLHDDLSKTSYAAYAVELLLRFSYEEEGGSPTIFRLLVETLDRIEKEDDSWLAIRYYEMRLLDAVGFRPHLFECANCGREILAEDQFFSYTAGGVICPRCGEGLPN
;
A
#
# COMPACT_ATOMS: atom_id res chain seq x y z
N MET A 1 23.31 2.11 7.78
CA MET A 1 23.16 1.68 9.19
C MET A 1 24.08 0.49 9.43
N GLN A 2 24.84 0.51 10.52
CA GLN A 2 25.62 -0.64 10.99
C GLN A 2 24.99 -1.21 12.26
N LEU A 3 24.95 -2.54 12.33
CA LEU A 3 24.33 -3.29 13.43
C LEU A 3 25.34 -4.26 14.03
N ALA A 4 25.37 -4.36 15.37
CA ALA A 4 26.07 -5.40 16.10
C ALA A 4 25.06 -6.38 16.72
N LYS A 5 25.46 -7.65 16.86
CA LYS A 5 24.61 -8.68 17.48
C LYS A 5 24.61 -8.50 19.00
N GLY A 6 23.45 -8.20 19.59
CA GLY A 6 23.23 -8.25 21.03
C GLY A 6 22.80 -9.65 21.51
N ARG A 7 22.43 -9.75 22.80
CA ARG A 7 21.94 -11.01 23.39
C ARG A 7 20.58 -11.43 22.83
N ASP A 8 19.64 -10.47 22.75
CA ASP A 8 18.26 -10.69 22.31
C ASP A 8 17.88 -9.81 21.10
N LEU A 9 18.37 -8.56 21.06
CA LEU A 9 18.11 -7.60 19.99
C LEU A 9 19.41 -7.14 19.32
N LEU A 10 19.30 -6.62 18.11
CA LEU A 10 20.41 -5.96 17.41
C LEU A 10 20.69 -4.59 18.06
N ILE A 11 21.97 -4.23 18.13
CA ILE A 11 22.44 -2.94 18.64
C ILE A 11 22.82 -2.06 17.46
N VAL A 12 22.26 -0.85 17.39
CA VAL A 12 22.63 0.16 16.40
C VAL A 12 23.97 0.77 16.80
N THR A 13 25.00 0.59 15.98
CA THR A 13 26.34 1.13 16.27
C THR A 13 26.65 2.39 15.47
N GLN A 14 26.05 2.53 14.28
CA GLN A 14 26.22 3.69 13.43
C GLN A 14 25.00 3.91 12.52
N VAL A 15 24.62 5.18 12.36
CA VAL A 15 23.56 5.64 11.46
C VAL A 15 24.10 6.79 10.63
N GLU A 16 23.66 6.86 9.37
CA GLU A 16 23.87 7.98 8.48
C GLU A 16 22.54 8.31 7.82
N THR A 17 22.17 9.59 7.81
CA THR A 17 20.94 10.05 7.17
C THR A 17 21.19 10.26 5.69
N ILE A 18 20.46 9.53 4.85
CA ILE A 18 20.54 9.64 3.38
C ILE A 18 19.49 10.64 2.87
N ASN A 19 18.23 10.43 3.26
CA ASN A 19 17.14 11.37 3.01
C ASN A 19 16.32 11.53 4.29
N ALA A 20 16.10 12.77 4.70
CA ALA A 20 15.32 13.11 5.89
C ALA A 20 13.83 13.35 5.59
N PHE A 21 13.44 13.51 4.31
CA PHE A 21 12.08 13.84 3.89
C PHE A 21 11.47 15.02 4.69
N LEU A 22 12.26 16.08 4.92
CA LEU A 22 11.86 17.23 5.76
C LEU A 22 10.49 17.83 5.38
N PRO A 23 10.12 17.98 4.10
CA PRO A 23 8.82 18.52 3.73
C PRO A 23 7.64 17.65 4.17
N LEU A 24 7.84 16.35 4.43
CA LEU A 24 6.79 15.51 5.01
C LEU A 24 6.46 15.96 6.44
N HIS A 25 7.46 16.39 7.21
CA HIS A 25 7.30 16.85 8.59
C HIS A 25 6.69 18.25 8.66
N ASP A 26 7.02 19.13 7.72
CA ASP A 26 6.62 20.54 7.76
C ASP A 26 5.18 20.77 7.29
N ASP A 27 4.52 19.73 6.75
CA ASP A 27 3.13 19.75 6.30
C ASP A 27 2.33 18.61 6.96
N LEU A 28 1.28 18.96 7.71
CA LEU A 28 0.47 18.01 8.46
C LEU A 28 -0.27 17.01 7.54
N SER A 29 -0.73 17.44 6.37
CA SER A 29 -1.40 16.56 5.41
C SER A 29 -0.41 15.55 4.84
N LYS A 30 0.79 15.96 4.48
CA LYS A 30 1.87 15.06 4.01
C LYS A 30 2.31 14.10 5.12
N THR A 31 2.47 14.59 6.35
CA THR A 31 2.74 13.73 7.53
C THR A 31 1.68 12.65 7.66
N SER A 32 0.39 13.03 7.52
CA SER A 32 -0.73 12.10 7.68
C SER A 32 -0.72 10.99 6.62
N TYR A 33 -0.45 11.33 5.36
CA TYR A 33 -0.32 10.34 4.28
C TYR A 33 0.89 9.43 4.44
N ALA A 34 2.03 9.98 4.87
CA ALA A 34 3.23 9.20 5.14
C ALA A 34 2.99 8.20 6.29
N ALA A 35 2.38 8.65 7.38
CA ALA A 35 2.01 7.79 8.51
C ALA A 35 1.04 6.68 8.09
N TYR A 36 0.05 7.01 7.25
CA TYR A 36 -0.87 6.03 6.69
C TYR A 36 -0.15 4.95 5.87
N ALA A 37 0.75 5.33 4.97
CA ALA A 37 1.50 4.39 4.14
C ALA A 37 2.38 3.44 4.98
N VAL A 38 3.03 3.97 6.03
CA VAL A 38 3.85 3.18 6.96
C VAL A 38 2.99 2.25 7.82
N GLU A 39 1.82 2.68 8.31
CA GLU A 39 0.91 1.80 9.06
C GLU A 39 0.45 0.63 8.19
N LEU A 40 0.12 0.87 6.92
CA LEU A 40 -0.21 -0.23 6.01
C LEU A 40 0.96 -1.21 5.86
N LEU A 41 2.19 -0.73 5.71
CA LEU A 41 3.36 -1.62 5.67
C LEU A 41 3.42 -2.51 6.91
N LEU A 42 3.29 -1.91 8.11
CA LEU A 42 3.33 -2.64 9.39
C LEU A 42 2.24 -3.72 9.48
N ARG A 43 1.06 -3.48 8.90
CA ARG A 43 -0.05 -4.45 8.91
C ARG A 43 0.13 -5.59 7.90
N PHE A 44 0.85 -5.33 6.82
CA PHE A 44 1.02 -6.28 5.71
C PHE A 44 2.40 -6.96 5.70
N SER A 45 3.31 -6.61 6.61
CA SER A 45 4.61 -7.26 6.77
C SER A 45 4.63 -8.21 7.98
N TYR A 46 4.99 -9.47 7.78
CA TYR A 46 5.21 -10.44 8.85
C TYR A 46 6.72 -10.63 9.12
N GLU A 47 7.11 -10.69 10.40
CA GLU A 47 8.54 -10.81 10.79
C GLU A 47 9.19 -12.11 10.28
N GLU A 48 8.41 -13.16 10.07
CA GLU A 48 8.88 -14.50 9.72
C GLU A 48 9.25 -14.66 8.23
N GLU A 49 8.72 -13.80 7.34
CA GLU A 49 8.91 -13.91 5.89
C GLU A 49 10.23 -13.28 5.39
N GLY A 50 10.96 -12.60 6.28
CA GLY A 50 12.08 -11.75 5.90
C GLY A 50 11.61 -10.46 5.20
N GLY A 51 12.42 -9.41 5.25
CA GLY A 51 12.05 -8.14 4.63
C GLY A 51 11.92 -8.27 3.10
N SER A 52 10.87 -7.69 2.52
CA SER A 52 10.70 -7.61 1.05
C SER A 52 11.35 -6.34 0.49
N PRO A 53 12.44 -6.44 -0.31
CA PRO A 53 13.06 -5.27 -0.93
C PRO A 53 12.12 -4.53 -1.88
N THR A 54 11.17 -5.26 -2.48
CA THR A 54 10.17 -4.69 -3.40
C THR A 54 9.19 -3.80 -2.63
N ILE A 55 8.66 -4.26 -1.50
CA ILE A 55 7.73 -3.48 -0.68
C ILE A 55 8.45 -2.28 -0.05
N PHE A 56 9.69 -2.47 0.41
CA PHE A 56 10.50 -1.36 0.93
C PHE A 56 10.72 -0.27 -0.12
N ARG A 57 11.11 -0.65 -1.36
CA ARG A 57 11.27 0.30 -2.46
C ARG A 57 9.95 1.02 -2.79
N LEU A 58 8.83 0.28 -2.82
CA LEU A 58 7.50 0.85 -3.05
C LEU A 58 7.15 1.92 -2.00
N LEU A 59 7.45 1.67 -0.72
CA LEU A 59 7.23 2.66 0.35
C LEU A 59 8.11 3.89 0.14
N VAL A 60 9.41 3.72 -0.12
CA VAL A 60 10.34 4.85 -0.34
C VAL A 60 9.91 5.71 -1.53
N GLU A 61 9.53 5.10 -2.65
CA GLU A 61 8.99 5.79 -3.83
C GLU A 61 7.69 6.55 -3.49
N THR A 62 6.84 5.96 -2.63
CA THR A 62 5.60 6.61 -2.21
C THR A 62 5.86 7.82 -1.32
N LEU A 63 6.81 7.72 -0.37
CA LEU A 63 7.21 8.85 0.49
C LEU A 63 7.81 10.00 -0.33
N ASP A 64 8.61 9.68 -1.35
CA ASP A 64 9.17 10.67 -2.29
C ASP A 64 8.08 11.39 -3.10
N ARG A 65 7.02 10.66 -3.49
CA ARG A 65 5.87 11.26 -4.18
C ARG A 65 5.04 12.15 -3.25
N ILE A 66 4.77 11.72 -2.03
CA ILE A 66 4.06 12.55 -1.02
C ILE A 66 4.85 13.84 -0.75
N GLU A 67 6.19 13.75 -0.70
CA GLU A 67 7.05 14.92 -0.49
C GLU A 67 6.90 15.94 -1.62
N LYS A 68 6.87 15.49 -2.88
CA LYS A 68 6.94 16.34 -4.08
C LYS A 68 5.60 16.76 -4.67
N GLU A 69 4.57 15.93 -4.54
CA GLU A 69 3.24 16.19 -5.11
C GLU A 69 2.42 17.11 -4.19
N ASP A 70 1.62 17.99 -4.78
CA ASP A 70 0.68 18.85 -4.02
C ASP A 70 -0.53 18.05 -3.51
N ASP A 71 -1.00 17.08 -4.32
CA ASP A 71 -2.07 16.15 -3.96
C ASP A 71 -1.52 14.72 -3.89
N SER A 72 -1.38 14.21 -2.67
CA SER A 72 -0.87 12.87 -2.39
C SER A 72 -1.90 11.75 -2.60
N TRP A 73 -3.16 12.06 -2.91
CA TRP A 73 -4.23 11.06 -3.02
C TRP A 73 -3.89 9.98 -4.04
N LEU A 74 -3.40 10.35 -5.22
CA LEU A 74 -3.07 9.40 -6.28
C LEU A 74 -1.84 8.56 -5.94
N ALA A 75 -0.83 9.14 -5.28
CA ALA A 75 0.34 8.41 -4.78
C ALA A 75 -0.08 7.31 -3.80
N ILE A 76 -1.00 7.60 -2.89
CA ILE A 76 -1.51 6.63 -1.93
C ILE A 76 -2.36 5.55 -2.59
N ARG A 77 -3.27 5.88 -3.52
CA ARG A 77 -4.06 4.85 -4.24
C ARG A 77 -3.18 3.91 -5.06
N TYR A 78 -2.13 4.45 -5.68
CA TYR A 78 -1.13 3.63 -6.35
C TYR A 78 -0.41 2.71 -5.36
N TYR A 79 0.04 3.24 -4.23
CA TYR A 79 0.71 2.47 -3.18
C TYR A 79 -0.15 1.31 -2.67
N GLU A 80 -1.41 1.56 -2.30
CA GLU A 80 -2.36 0.55 -1.84
C GLU A 80 -2.52 -0.59 -2.84
N MET A 81 -2.73 -0.26 -4.12
CA MET A 81 -2.93 -1.26 -5.17
C MET A 81 -1.67 -2.10 -5.41
N ARG A 82 -0.48 -1.48 -5.38
CA ARG A 82 0.80 -2.17 -5.55
C ARG A 82 1.19 -2.99 -4.32
N LEU A 83 0.82 -2.53 -3.12
CA LEU A 83 1.02 -3.29 -1.88
C LEU A 83 0.17 -4.55 -1.91
N LEU A 84 -1.14 -4.43 -2.19
CA LEU A 84 -2.05 -5.56 -2.33
C LEU A 84 -1.56 -6.57 -3.37
N ASP A 85 -1.03 -6.10 -4.50
CA ASP A 85 -0.40 -6.97 -5.51
C ASP A 85 0.82 -7.70 -4.95
N ALA A 86 1.72 -6.99 -4.26
CA ALA A 86 2.93 -7.57 -3.70
C ALA A 86 2.64 -8.63 -2.61
N VAL A 87 1.54 -8.50 -1.88
CA VAL A 87 1.11 -9.45 -0.83
C VAL A 87 0.08 -10.47 -1.30
N GLY A 88 -0.24 -10.52 -2.60
CA GLY A 88 -1.13 -11.55 -3.19
C GLY A 88 -2.63 -11.29 -3.04
N PHE A 89 -3.04 -10.08 -2.65
CA PHE A 89 -4.44 -9.66 -2.50
C PHE A 89 -4.90 -8.71 -3.61
N ARG A 90 -4.28 -8.77 -4.80
CA ARG A 90 -4.68 -7.91 -5.94
C ARG A 90 -6.15 -8.14 -6.29
N PRO A 91 -7.00 -7.09 -6.27
CA PRO A 91 -8.40 -7.25 -6.63
C PRO A 91 -8.56 -7.53 -8.13
N HIS A 92 -9.58 -8.32 -8.48
CA HIS A 92 -10.01 -8.54 -9.86
C HIS A 92 -10.84 -7.33 -10.33
N LEU A 93 -10.27 -6.52 -11.23
CA LEU A 93 -10.88 -5.26 -11.67
C LEU A 93 -11.39 -5.28 -13.12
N PHE A 94 -10.96 -6.25 -13.93
CA PHE A 94 -11.28 -6.32 -15.37
C PHE A 94 -12.33 -7.36 -15.72
N GLU A 95 -12.53 -8.34 -14.84
CA GLU A 95 -13.53 -9.38 -14.96
C GLU A 95 -14.33 -9.46 -13.66
N CYS A 96 -15.63 -9.72 -13.77
CA CYS A 96 -16.51 -9.91 -12.63
C CYS A 96 -16.01 -11.08 -11.78
N ALA A 97 -15.71 -10.80 -10.51
CA ALA A 97 -15.17 -11.79 -9.58
C ALA A 97 -16.12 -12.98 -9.33
N ASN A 98 -17.41 -12.86 -9.69
CA ASN A 98 -18.39 -13.94 -9.59
C ASN A 98 -18.59 -14.75 -10.89
N CYS A 99 -18.70 -14.09 -12.04
CA CYS A 99 -19.06 -14.78 -13.30
C CYS A 99 -18.04 -14.67 -14.44
N GLY A 100 -16.91 -13.99 -14.23
CA GLY A 100 -15.82 -13.87 -15.21
C GLY A 100 -16.14 -13.01 -16.45
N ARG A 101 -17.31 -12.35 -16.50
CA ARG A 101 -17.60 -11.41 -17.60
C ARG A 101 -16.71 -10.19 -17.50
N GLU A 102 -16.28 -9.69 -18.65
CA GLU A 102 -15.59 -8.40 -18.76
C GLU A 102 -16.40 -7.28 -18.08
N ILE A 103 -15.71 -6.43 -17.32
CA ILE A 103 -16.29 -5.25 -16.71
C ILE A 103 -16.35 -4.13 -17.74
N LEU A 104 -17.55 -3.55 -17.91
CA LEU A 104 -17.81 -2.43 -18.81
C LEU A 104 -17.95 -1.11 -18.03
N ALA A 105 -17.80 0.00 -18.73
CA ALA A 105 -17.95 1.36 -18.19
C ALA A 105 -19.43 1.71 -17.94
N GLU A 106 -19.99 1.10 -16.92
CA GLU A 106 -21.35 1.28 -16.37
C GLU A 106 -21.27 1.23 -14.85
N ASP A 107 -22.39 1.44 -14.14
CA ASP A 107 -22.40 1.34 -12.67
C ASP A 107 -22.12 -0.11 -12.25
N GLN A 108 -21.09 -0.31 -11.42
CA GLN A 108 -20.64 -1.62 -10.94
C GLN A 108 -20.66 -1.70 -9.42
N PHE A 109 -20.53 -2.91 -8.90
CA PHE A 109 -20.38 -3.17 -7.47
C PHE A 109 -18.95 -3.60 -7.15
N PHE A 110 -18.54 -3.49 -5.89
CA PHE A 110 -17.29 -4.06 -5.41
C PHE A 110 -17.56 -4.99 -4.22
N SER A 111 -16.99 -6.18 -4.25
CA SER A 111 -17.10 -7.13 -3.16
C SER A 111 -15.71 -7.48 -2.63
N TYR A 112 -15.43 -7.07 -1.40
CA TYR A 112 -14.19 -7.43 -0.72
C TYR A 112 -14.12 -8.93 -0.42
N THR A 113 -15.26 -9.60 -0.23
CA THR A 113 -15.33 -11.05 0.00
C THR A 113 -15.10 -11.85 -1.27
N ALA A 114 -15.58 -11.38 -2.42
CA ALA A 114 -15.29 -11.98 -3.72
C ALA A 114 -13.91 -11.55 -4.27
N GLY A 115 -13.27 -10.54 -3.66
CA GLY A 115 -11.95 -10.08 -4.05
C GLY A 115 -11.93 -9.25 -5.35
N GLY A 116 -13.00 -8.52 -5.67
CA GLY A 116 -13.02 -7.72 -6.89
C GLY A 116 -14.33 -7.06 -7.25
N VAL A 117 -14.37 -6.54 -8.47
CA VAL A 117 -15.54 -5.89 -9.07
C VAL A 117 -16.59 -6.94 -9.43
N ILE A 118 -17.86 -6.59 -9.24
CA ILE A 118 -19.02 -7.43 -9.53
C ILE A 118 -19.90 -6.72 -10.56
N CYS A 119 -20.19 -7.41 -11.68
CA CYS A 119 -21.02 -6.88 -12.75
C CYS A 119 -22.47 -6.65 -12.31
N PRO A 120 -23.28 -5.85 -13.02
CA PRO A 120 -24.60 -5.44 -12.52
C PRO A 120 -25.55 -6.64 -12.37
N ARG A 121 -25.42 -7.62 -13.28
CA ARG A 121 -26.15 -8.89 -13.22
C ARG A 121 -25.86 -9.70 -11.95
N CYS A 122 -24.64 -9.64 -11.44
CA CYS A 122 -24.23 -10.40 -10.26
C CYS A 122 -24.37 -9.61 -8.97
N GLY A 123 -24.42 -8.27 -9.04
CA GLY A 123 -24.54 -7.39 -7.90
C GLY A 123 -25.99 -7.03 -7.53
N GLU A 124 -26.96 -7.42 -8.33
CA GLU A 124 -28.38 -7.21 -8.04
C GLU A 124 -28.75 -7.79 -6.65
N GLY A 125 -29.09 -6.91 -5.71
CA GLY A 125 -29.41 -7.28 -4.33
C GLY A 125 -28.23 -7.32 -3.35
N LEU A 126 -26.99 -7.06 -3.80
CA LEU A 126 -25.90 -6.77 -2.88
C LEU A 126 -26.11 -5.40 -2.23
N PRO A 127 -25.89 -5.26 -0.91
CA PRO A 127 -25.80 -3.94 -0.30
C PRO A 127 -24.62 -3.20 -0.92
N ASN A 128 -24.85 -1.92 -1.28
CA ASN A 128 -23.77 -1.01 -1.69
C ASN A 128 -22.76 -0.80 -0.57
#